data_AF-K0SSG6-F1
#
_entry.id   AF-K0SSG6-F1
#
_cell.length_a   1.000
_cell.length_b   1.000
_cell.length_c   1.000
_cell.angle_alpha   90.00
_cell.angle_beta   90.00
_cell.angle_gamma   90.00
#
_symmetry.space_group_name_H-M   'P 1'
#
loop_
_entity.id
_entity.type
_entity.pdbx_description
1 polymer ?
#
loop_
_entity_poly.entity_id
_entity_poly.type
_entity_poly.pdbx_seq_one_letter_code
_entity_poly.pdbx_strand_id
1 'polypeptide(L)'
;CTALLTGGEDEQLRMSTGSSADRSASKAWKDSLNSTCNRLLTHYANLLKAASLDARDNSDPRSGGGLQTEADNPPPPLAENVEMSAVQAKLAAENICVATSNLLDLIRTLRLSVLLMDEEAIQGEEEEMALELCEQTIDAERDCLVLESKLMGIRDEEIQTKVK
;
A
#
# COMPACT_ATOMS: atom_id res chain seq x y z
N CYS A 1 -7.97 22.04 -66.90
CA CYS A 1 -8.77 22.50 -65.76
C CYS A 1 -8.71 21.40 -64.68
N THR A 2 -7.79 21.44 -63.70
CA THR A 2 -7.94 22.00 -62.31
C THR A 2 -9.17 21.41 -61.59
N ALA A 3 -9.18 20.87 -60.35
CA ALA A 3 -8.32 20.86 -59.14
C ALA A 3 -8.80 19.64 -58.26
N LEU A 4 -7.97 18.84 -57.58
CA LEU A 4 -7.40 18.96 -56.20
C LEU A 4 -8.41 18.99 -55.01
N LEU A 5 -8.19 18.03 -54.08
CA LEU A 5 -8.33 18.05 -52.61
C LEU A 5 -9.74 18.10 -51.98
N THR A 6 -10.11 17.07 -51.21
CA THR A 6 -10.06 17.01 -49.73
C THR A 6 -10.88 15.81 -49.22
N GLY A 7 -10.41 15.15 -48.16
CA GLY A 7 -11.15 14.08 -47.47
C GLY A 7 -10.24 13.09 -46.76
N GLY A 8 -9.23 13.59 -46.04
CA GLY A 8 -8.23 12.79 -45.32
C GLY A 8 -8.11 13.19 -43.85
N GLU A 9 -9.21 13.58 -43.19
CA GLU A 9 -9.15 14.13 -41.82
C GLU A 9 -10.10 13.48 -40.80
N ASP A 10 -10.95 12.51 -41.17
CA ASP A 10 -11.93 11.95 -40.22
C ASP A 10 -11.46 10.67 -39.49
N GLU A 11 -10.28 10.13 -39.78
CA GLU A 11 -9.80 8.88 -39.17
C GLU A 11 -8.74 9.09 -38.07
N GLN A 12 -8.36 10.34 -37.78
CA GLN A 12 -7.44 10.68 -36.69
C GLN A 12 -8.12 11.06 -35.37
N LEU A 13 -9.42 11.37 -35.38
CA LEU A 13 -10.13 11.82 -34.17
C LEU A 13 -10.63 10.68 -33.27
N ARG A 14 -10.58 9.42 -33.73
CA ARG A 14 -11.10 8.27 -32.98
C ARG A 14 -10.06 7.56 -32.11
N MET A 15 -8.77 7.87 -32.27
CA MET A 15 -7.68 7.28 -31.48
C MET A 15 -7.24 8.11 -30.27
N SER A 16 -7.73 9.34 -30.10
CA SER A 16 -7.26 10.24 -29.01
C SER A 16 -8.05 10.19 -27.71
N THR A 17 -9.14 9.42 -27.61
CA THR A 17 -9.98 9.40 -26.39
C THR A 17 -9.81 8.17 -25.48
N GLY A 18 -9.03 7.17 -25.90
CA GLY A 18 -8.76 5.97 -25.07
C GLY A 18 -7.69 6.21 -23.98
N SER A 19 -6.70 7.03 -24.28
CA SER A 19 -5.47 7.14 -23.47
C SER A 19 -5.63 7.80 -22.09
N SER A 20 -6.71 8.57 -21.83
CA SER A 20 -6.91 9.17 -20.49
C SER A 20 -7.74 8.29 -19.54
N ALA A 21 -8.54 7.35 -20.07
CA ALA A 21 -9.37 6.46 -19.26
C ALA A 21 -8.54 5.29 -18.70
N ASP A 22 -7.59 4.78 -19.46
CA ASP A 22 -6.75 3.64 -19.05
C ASP A 22 -5.68 4.02 -18.02
N ARG A 23 -5.14 5.25 -18.08
CA ARG A 23 -4.27 5.82 -17.03
C ARG A 23 -4.93 5.85 -15.65
N SER A 24 -6.26 6.05 -15.61
CA SER A 24 -7.04 5.97 -14.38
C SER A 24 -7.17 4.53 -13.90
N ALA A 25 -7.23 3.53 -14.79
CA ALA A 25 -7.52 2.15 -14.46
C ALA A 25 -6.32 1.45 -13.82
N SER A 26 -5.13 1.53 -14.43
CA SER A 26 -3.91 0.91 -13.89
C SER A 26 -3.57 1.45 -12.50
N LYS A 27 -3.64 2.78 -12.32
CA LYS A 27 -3.47 3.43 -11.03
C LYS A 27 -4.54 3.00 -10.02
N ALA A 28 -5.82 2.96 -10.42
CA ALA A 28 -6.90 2.51 -9.56
C ALA A 28 -6.72 1.04 -9.12
N TRP A 29 -6.22 0.17 -9.99
CA TRP A 29 -5.92 -1.23 -9.65
C TRP A 29 -4.76 -1.33 -8.66
N LYS A 30 -3.69 -0.56 -8.87
CA LYS A 30 -2.56 -0.48 -7.94
C LYS A 30 -2.99 0.04 -6.56
N ASP A 31 -3.81 1.07 -6.52
CA ASP A 31 -4.37 1.62 -5.29
C ASP A 31 -5.31 0.63 -4.59
N SER A 32 -6.17 -0.07 -5.36
CA SER A 32 -7.05 -1.11 -4.85
C SER A 32 -6.28 -2.30 -4.28
N LEU A 33 -5.20 -2.72 -4.95
CA LEU A 33 -4.31 -3.78 -4.46
C LEU A 33 -3.63 -3.37 -3.14
N ASN A 34 -3.01 -2.19 -3.11
CA ASN A 34 -2.34 -1.67 -1.92
C ASN A 34 -3.31 -1.53 -0.74
N SER A 35 -4.50 -0.98 -0.98
CA SER A 35 -5.56 -0.87 0.02
C SER A 35 -5.98 -2.24 0.58
N THR A 36 -6.18 -3.22 -0.30
CA THR A 36 -6.59 -4.58 0.10
C THR A 36 -5.48 -5.29 0.89
N CYS A 37 -4.23 -5.18 0.46
CA CYS A 37 -3.07 -5.74 1.17
C CYS A 37 -2.89 -5.10 2.56
N ASN A 38 -2.99 -3.78 2.67
CA ASN A 38 -2.90 -3.06 3.94
C ASN A 38 -4.03 -3.47 4.89
N ARG A 39 -5.26 -3.62 4.37
CA ARG A 39 -6.40 -4.12 5.13
C ARG A 39 -6.16 -5.55 5.63
N LEU A 40 -5.62 -6.44 4.79
CA LEU A 40 -5.31 -7.82 5.16
C LEU A 40 -4.24 -7.89 6.26
N LEU A 41 -3.15 -7.12 6.14
CA LEU A 41 -2.11 -7.01 7.16
C LEU A 41 -2.67 -6.50 8.48
N THR A 42 -3.55 -5.51 8.44
CA THR A 42 -4.20 -4.95 9.64
C THR A 42 -5.06 -5.99 10.35
N HIS A 43 -5.90 -6.73 9.62
CA HIS A 43 -6.75 -7.76 10.21
C HIS A 43 -5.95 -8.95 10.73
N TYR A 44 -4.87 -9.32 10.05
CA TYR A 44 -3.94 -10.33 10.55
C TYR A 44 -3.26 -9.90 11.85
N ALA A 45 -2.79 -8.64 11.94
CA ALA A 45 -2.22 -8.11 13.17
C ALA A 45 -3.25 -8.06 14.32
N ASN A 46 -4.52 -7.74 14.01
CA ASN A 46 -5.60 -7.75 15.00
C ASN A 46 -5.93 -9.16 15.48
N LEU A 47 -5.91 -10.15 14.59
CA LEU A 47 -6.07 -11.56 14.94
C LEU A 47 -4.94 -12.03 15.87
N LEU A 48 -3.69 -11.69 15.56
CA LEU A 48 -2.55 -12.01 16.42
C LEU A 48 -2.67 -11.35 17.79
N LYS A 49 -3.12 -10.09 17.85
CA LYS A 49 -3.36 -9.38 19.12
C LYS A 49 -4.45 -10.05 19.95
N ALA A 50 -5.59 -10.38 19.34
CA ALA A 50 -6.68 -11.12 19.98
C ALA A 50 -6.20 -12.47 20.53
N ALA A 51 -5.46 -13.24 19.72
CA ALA A 51 -4.88 -14.52 20.15
C ALA A 51 -3.79 -14.37 21.24
N SER A 52 -3.13 -13.22 21.34
CA SER A 52 -2.07 -12.97 22.33
C SER A 52 -2.56 -12.48 23.71
N LEU A 53 -3.86 -12.14 23.83
CA LEU A 53 -4.43 -11.63 25.09
C LEU A 53 -4.38 -12.66 26.24
N ASP A 54 -4.22 -13.94 25.95
CA ASP A 54 -4.00 -15.00 26.96
C ASP A 54 -2.61 -14.95 27.64
N ALA A 55 -1.64 -14.18 27.12
CA ALA A 55 -0.26 -14.23 27.62
C ALA A 55 0.13 -13.08 28.57
N ARG A 56 -0.75 -12.09 28.79
CA ARG A 56 -0.40 -10.85 29.52
C ARG A 56 -1.03 -10.70 30.91
N ASP A 57 -1.95 -11.59 31.29
CA ASP A 57 -2.55 -11.58 32.63
C ASP A 57 -1.83 -12.51 33.63
N ASN A 58 -0.55 -12.76 33.37
CA ASN A 58 0.37 -13.31 34.36
C ASN A 58 1.22 -12.17 34.94
N SER A 59 0.55 -11.07 35.34
CA SER A 59 1.18 -10.05 36.16
C SER A 59 1.57 -10.71 37.49
N ASP A 60 2.87 -10.92 37.65
CA ASP A 60 3.49 -11.29 38.92
C ASP A 60 2.85 -10.48 40.06
N PRO A 61 2.21 -11.12 41.06
CA PRO A 61 1.55 -10.42 42.17
C PRO A 61 2.54 -9.67 43.08
N ARG A 62 3.83 -9.67 42.74
CA ARG A 62 4.92 -9.08 43.52
C ARG A 62 5.46 -7.76 42.98
N SER A 63 5.06 -7.30 41.78
CA SER A 63 5.45 -5.97 41.27
C SER A 63 4.52 -4.88 41.81
N GLY A 64 4.80 -4.46 43.05
CA GLY A 64 4.17 -3.30 43.66
C GLY A 64 4.49 -2.02 42.89
N GLY A 65 3.51 -1.49 42.17
CA GLY A 65 3.57 -0.19 41.51
C GLY A 65 2.15 0.32 41.27
N GLY A 66 1.67 1.15 42.19
CA GLY A 66 0.26 1.52 42.29
C GLY A 66 -0.25 2.48 41.21
N LEU A 67 -1.54 2.33 40.92
CA LEU A 67 -2.49 3.45 40.83
C LEU A 67 -3.83 2.88 41.32
N GLN A 68 -4.34 3.38 42.45
CA GLN A 68 -5.66 3.05 42.97
C GLN A 68 -6.71 3.53 41.95
N THR A 69 -7.15 2.63 41.08
CA THR A 69 -8.43 2.76 40.39
C THR A 69 -9.53 2.42 41.40
N GLU A 70 -10.61 3.19 41.34
CA GLU A 70 -11.73 3.19 42.29
C GLU A 70 -12.14 1.79 42.75
N ALA A 71 -12.23 1.62 44.07
CA ALA A 71 -12.41 0.33 44.75
C ALA A 71 -13.80 -0.33 44.58
N ASP A 72 -14.63 0.13 43.65
CA ASP A 72 -16.05 -0.28 43.54
C ASP A 72 -16.45 -0.84 42.16
N ASN A 73 -15.49 -1.07 41.26
CA ASN A 73 -15.73 -1.88 40.07
C ASN A 73 -14.83 -3.12 40.11
N PRO A 74 -15.38 -4.34 40.27
CA PRO A 74 -14.57 -5.54 40.13
C PRO A 74 -13.98 -5.57 38.72
N PRO A 75 -12.72 -6.03 38.54
CA PRO A 75 -12.16 -6.22 37.22
C PRO A 75 -13.11 -7.11 36.41
N PRO A 76 -13.29 -6.84 35.09
CA PRO A 76 -14.15 -7.64 34.24
C PRO A 76 -13.78 -9.12 34.40
N PRO A 77 -14.76 -10.01 34.57
CA PRO A 77 -14.48 -11.43 34.75
C PRO A 77 -13.62 -11.94 33.58
N LEU A 78 -12.61 -12.75 33.89
CA LEU A 78 -11.72 -13.36 32.89
C LEU A 78 -12.49 -14.04 31.75
N ALA A 79 -13.67 -14.60 32.05
CA ALA A 79 -14.58 -15.17 31.06
C ALA A 79 -15.11 -14.14 30.05
N GLU A 80 -15.43 -12.92 30.47
CA GLU A 80 -15.88 -11.83 29.58
C GLU A 80 -14.74 -11.35 28.67
N ASN A 81 -13.50 -11.30 29.18
CA ASN A 81 -12.32 -10.96 28.37
C ASN A 81 -12.00 -12.06 27.33
N VAL A 82 -12.17 -13.33 27.68
CA VAL A 82 -12.00 -14.47 26.77
C VAL A 82 -13.10 -14.49 25.71
N GLU A 83 -14.36 -14.25 26.09
CA GLU A 83 -15.47 -14.14 25.15
C GLU A 83 -15.29 -12.96 24.19
N MET A 84 -14.85 -11.80 24.69
CA MET A 84 -14.57 -10.62 23.87
C MET A 84 -13.41 -10.87 22.91
N SER A 85 -12.33 -11.51 23.36
CA SER A 85 -11.21 -11.90 22.50
C SER A 85 -11.65 -12.89 21.41
N ALA A 86 -12.48 -13.87 21.74
CA ALA A 86 -13.02 -14.82 20.78
C ALA A 86 -13.89 -14.14 19.71
N VAL A 87 -14.70 -13.15 20.09
CA VAL A 87 -15.49 -12.34 19.15
C VAL A 87 -14.58 -11.50 18.25
N GLN A 88 -13.56 -10.85 18.81
CA GLN A 88 -12.58 -10.07 18.04
C GLN A 88 -11.80 -10.94 17.06
N ALA A 89 -11.38 -12.13 17.47
CA ALA A 89 -10.68 -13.09 16.62
C ALA A 89 -11.58 -13.57 15.46
N LYS A 90 -12.85 -13.89 15.73
CA LYS A 90 -13.82 -14.26 14.69
C LYS A 90 -14.05 -13.13 13.70
N LEU A 91 -14.25 -11.91 14.18
CA LEU A 91 -14.43 -10.73 13.33
C LEU A 91 -13.18 -10.45 12.47
N ALA A 92 -11.98 -10.59 13.04
CA ALA A 92 -10.73 -10.44 12.30
C ALA A 92 -10.61 -11.51 11.21
N ALA A 93 -10.95 -12.77 11.51
CA ALA A 93 -10.94 -13.86 10.55
C ALA A 93 -11.93 -13.64 9.39
N GLU A 94 -13.17 -13.23 9.68
CA GLU A 94 -14.15 -12.89 8.64
C GLU A 94 -13.67 -11.75 7.75
N ASN A 95 -13.08 -10.70 8.35
CA ASN A 95 -12.51 -9.59 7.60
C ASN A 95 -11.34 -10.01 6.69
N ILE A 96 -10.52 -10.98 7.12
CA ILE A 96 -9.47 -11.59 6.27
C ILE A 96 -10.09 -12.34 5.10
N CYS A 97 -11.16 -13.11 5.34
CA CYS A 97 -11.86 -13.84 4.26
C CYS A 97 -12.42 -12.86 3.22
N VAL A 98 -13.07 -11.77 3.65
CA VAL A 98 -13.60 -10.74 2.75
C VAL A 98 -12.46 -10.05 1.96
N ALA A 99 -11.38 -9.67 2.64
CA ALA A 99 -10.23 -9.05 1.97
C ALA A 99 -9.61 -10.00 0.93
N THR A 100 -9.50 -11.28 1.26
CA THR A 100 -8.99 -12.32 0.34
C THR A 100 -9.91 -12.50 -0.87
N SER A 101 -11.24 -12.50 -0.67
CA SER A 101 -12.21 -12.58 -1.78
C SER A 101 -12.03 -11.41 -2.74
N ASN A 102 -11.97 -10.19 -2.22
CA ASN A 102 -11.76 -8.98 -3.03
C ASN A 102 -10.45 -9.03 -3.82
N LEU A 103 -9.39 -9.59 -3.22
CA LEU A 103 -8.11 -9.77 -3.90
C LEU A 103 -8.21 -10.79 -5.06
N LEU A 104 -8.92 -11.89 -4.85
CA LEU A 104 -9.15 -12.89 -5.91
C LEU A 104 -10.00 -12.31 -7.06
N ASP A 105 -11.00 -11.48 -6.74
CA ASP A 105 -11.80 -10.78 -7.74
C ASP A 105 -10.98 -9.77 -8.55
N LEU A 106 -10.06 -9.05 -7.90
CA LEU A 106 -9.11 -8.16 -8.57
C LEU A 106 -8.18 -8.96 -9.50
N ILE A 107 -7.62 -10.07 -9.04
CA ILE A 107 -6.77 -10.95 -9.88
C ILE A 107 -7.55 -11.45 -11.10
N ARG A 108 -8.80 -11.86 -10.92
CA ARG A 108 -9.66 -12.30 -12.01
C ARG A 108 -9.89 -11.17 -13.01
N THR A 109 -10.16 -9.96 -12.53
CA THR A 109 -10.38 -8.77 -13.35
C THR A 109 -9.14 -8.42 -14.17
N LEU A 110 -7.95 -8.39 -13.55
CA LEU A 110 -6.69 -8.12 -14.23
C LEU A 110 -6.35 -9.16 -15.29
N ARG A 111 -6.59 -10.45 -15.00
CA ARG A 111 -6.39 -11.50 -16.01
C ARG A 111 -7.30 -11.32 -17.22
N LEU A 112 -8.56 -10.93 -16.98
CA LEU A 112 -9.50 -10.67 -18.06
C LEU A 112 -9.13 -9.40 -18.84
N SER A 113 -8.66 -8.34 -18.19
CA SER A 113 -8.24 -7.11 -18.88
C SER A 113 -7.06 -7.38 -19.81
N VAL A 114 -6.05 -8.13 -19.36
CA VAL A 114 -4.89 -8.51 -20.21
C VAL A 114 -5.33 -9.35 -21.42
N LEU A 115 -6.28 -10.27 -21.25
CA LEU A 115 -6.80 -11.07 -22.37
C LEU A 115 -7.61 -10.26 -23.40
N LEU A 116 -8.09 -9.07 -23.01
CA LEU A 116 -8.88 -8.18 -23.85
C LEU A 116 -8.06 -7.00 -24.39
N MET A 117 -6.80 -6.85 -23.97
CA MET A 117 -5.90 -5.82 -24.45
C MET A 117 -5.26 -6.25 -25.76
N ASP A 118 -5.21 -5.31 -26.70
CA ASP A 118 -4.48 -5.49 -27.95
C ASP A 118 -2.97 -5.27 -27.73
N GLU A 119 -2.14 -5.88 -28.59
CA GLU A 119 -0.67 -5.81 -28.49
C GLU A 119 -0.15 -4.37 -28.46
N GLU A 120 -0.75 -3.47 -29.23
CA GLU A 120 -0.39 -2.04 -29.24
C GLU A 120 -0.66 -1.37 -27.90
N ALA A 121 -1.72 -1.77 -27.19
CA ALA A 121 -2.05 -1.26 -25.86
C ALA A 121 -1.06 -1.79 -24.82
N ILE A 122 -0.67 -3.06 -24.90
CA ILE A 122 0.35 -3.66 -24.03
C ILE A 122 1.68 -2.93 -24.20
N GLN A 123 2.14 -2.77 -25.44
CA GLN A 123 3.41 -2.11 -25.73
C GLN A 123 3.41 -0.64 -25.26
N GLY A 124 2.30 0.08 -25.46
CA GLY A 124 2.16 1.45 -24.98
C GLY A 124 2.26 1.57 -23.46
N GLU A 125 1.64 0.66 -22.70
CA GLU A 125 1.75 0.63 -21.24
C GLU A 125 3.18 0.28 -20.78
N GLU A 126 3.84 -0.67 -21.44
CA GLU A 126 5.22 -1.05 -21.12
C GLU A 126 6.22 0.10 -21.34
N GLU A 127 6.08 0.82 -22.45
CA GLU A 127 6.91 1.98 -22.76
C GLU A 127 6.66 3.12 -21.75
N GLU A 128 5.42 3.37 -21.35
CA GLU A 128 5.07 4.37 -20.33
C GLU A 128 5.67 4.00 -18.96
N MET A 129 5.53 2.73 -18.53
CA MET A 129 6.14 2.25 -17.28
C MET A 129 7.66 2.35 -17.28
N ALA A 130 8.30 2.09 -18.42
CA ALA A 130 9.75 2.22 -18.57
C ALA A 130 10.19 3.69 -18.38
N LEU A 131 9.43 4.64 -18.93
CA LEU A 131 9.69 6.08 -18.75
C LEU A 131 9.51 6.52 -17.30
N GLU A 132 8.43 6.11 -16.63
CA GLU A 132 8.21 6.41 -15.20
C GLU A 132 9.35 5.89 -14.32
N LEU A 133 9.84 4.68 -14.60
CA LEU A 133 10.96 4.09 -13.86
C LEU A 133 12.27 4.86 -14.09
N CYS A 134 12.52 5.30 -15.33
CA CYS A 134 13.68 6.15 -15.64
C CYS A 134 13.62 7.47 -14.89
N GLU A 135 12.45 8.13 -14.84
CA GLU A 135 12.27 9.38 -14.10
C GLU A 135 12.54 9.19 -12.60
N GLN A 136 11.95 8.17 -11.98
CA GLN A 136 12.18 7.85 -10.57
C GLN A 136 13.66 7.54 -10.28
N THR A 137 14.34 6.87 -11.21
CA THR A 137 15.78 6.56 -11.06
C THR A 137 16.61 7.83 -11.08
N ILE A 138 16.33 8.75 -12.02
CA ILE A 138 17.03 10.03 -12.10
C ILE A 138 16.82 10.86 -10.82
N ASP A 139 15.60 10.88 -10.30
CA ASP A 139 15.31 11.59 -9.05
C ASP A 139 16.02 10.95 -7.85
N ALA A 140 16.04 9.62 -7.76
CA ALA A 140 16.80 8.91 -6.73
C ALA A 140 18.31 9.19 -6.83
N GLU A 141 18.87 9.23 -8.05
CA GLU A 141 20.28 9.58 -8.27
C GLU A 141 20.58 11.02 -7.82
N ARG A 142 19.68 11.97 -8.11
CA ARG A 142 19.80 13.36 -7.64
C ARG A 142 19.79 13.43 -6.12
N ASP A 143 18.86 12.73 -5.47
CA ASP A 143 18.77 12.68 -4.02
C ASP A 143 20.02 12.05 -3.39
N CYS A 144 20.57 10.98 -4.00
CA CYS A 144 21.83 10.38 -3.59
C CYS A 144 22.99 11.38 -3.64
N LEU A 145 23.15 12.13 -4.74
CA LEU A 145 24.20 13.16 -4.86
C LEU A 145 24.06 14.25 -3.80
N VAL A 146 22.83 14.68 -3.52
CA VAL A 146 22.55 15.67 -2.46
C VAL A 146 22.95 15.11 -1.09
N LEU A 147 22.62 13.86 -0.80
CA LEU A 147 22.96 13.20 0.46
C LEU A 147 24.47 12.99 0.59
N GLU A 148 25.17 12.60 -0.48
CA GLU A 148 26.63 12.47 -0.50
C GLU A 148 27.33 13.80 -0.23
N SER A 149 26.87 14.90 -0.87
CA SER A 149 27.42 16.23 -0.62
C SER A 149 27.20 16.67 0.83
N LYS A 150 26.04 16.39 1.42
CA LYS A 150 25.77 16.69 2.84
C LYS A 150 26.67 15.85 3.76
N LEU A 151 26.88 14.58 3.44
CA LEU A 151 27.72 13.68 4.21
C LEU A 151 29.19 14.12 4.17
N MET A 152 29.69 14.56 3.02
CA MET A 152 31.03 15.14 2.90
C MET A 152 31.18 16.42 3.74
N GLY A 153 30.19 17.32 3.69
CA GLY A 153 30.19 18.54 4.51
C GLY A 153 30.27 18.24 6.01
N ILE A 154 29.44 17.32 6.51
CA ILE A 154 29.46 16.90 7.92
C ILE A 154 30.82 16.29 8.29
N ARG A 155 31.40 15.47 7.41
CA ARG A 155 32.72 14.85 7.62
C ARG A 155 33.82 15.91 7.72
N ASP A 156 33.79 16.91 6.85
CA ASP A 156 34.78 17.99 6.85
C ASP A 156 34.67 18.86 8.12
N GLU A 157 33.44 19.15 8.56
CA GLU A 157 33.18 19.83 9.83
C GLU A 157 33.67 19.01 11.04
N GLU A 158 33.49 17.69 11.03
CA GLU A 158 33.97 16.79 12.08
C GLU A 158 35.51 16.72 12.13
N ILE A 159 36.17 16.74 10.97
CA ILE A 159 37.63 16.77 10.90
C ILE A 159 38.17 18.11 11.42
N GLN A 160 37.56 19.23 11.04
CA GLN A 160 37.99 20.55 11.50
C GLN A 160 37.79 20.75 13.01
N THR A 161 36.75 20.16 13.59
CA THR A 161 36.50 20.22 15.04
C THR A 161 37.45 19.33 15.85
N LYS A 162 37.95 18.21 15.30
CA LYS A 162 38.94 17.34 15.96
C LYS A 162 40.39 17.82 15.85
N VAL A 163 40.69 18.76 14.95
CA VAL A 163 42.04 19.30 14.72
C VAL A 163 42.34 20.56 15.57
N LYS A 164 41.32 21.15 16.21
CA LYS A 164 41.46 22.21 17.21
C LYS A 164 41.55 21.64 18.63
#